data_AF-A0A7C5WLV7-F1
#
_entry.id   AF-A0A7C5WLV7-F1
#
_cell.length_a   1.000
_cell.length_b   1.000
_cell.length_c   1.000
_cell.angle_alpha   90.00
_cell.angle_beta   90.00
_cell.angle_gamma   90.00
#
_symmetry.space_group_name_H-M   'P 1'
#
loop_
_entity.id
_entity.type
_entity.pdbx_description
1 polymer ?
#
loop_
_entity_poly.entity_id
_entity_poly.type
_entity_poly.pdbx_seq_one_letter_code
_entity_poly.pdbx_strand_id
1 'polypeptide(L)'
;MKTVSCALIALATAAGTAAAGYTVDTDAAVTFAGSDLNGIVGTGIPNSNFVRAINAGEDIEIGLKAIERFVGDLPNTGDRYFADAGESDPGLATWNYVLVANLGPRTIADLQINLLVDFDPAFGATDFVDVDITTSAVLGGFGSLSTFGDSQNLGFDFWSLALGAPPFDPNAPGEYDFVFTVTDPTNGVVLAEVTNVVEVVPAPAGAAAFAALGVFALRRRR
;
A
#
# COMPACT_ATOMS: atom_id res chain seq x y z
N MET A 1 -12.19 -41.09 16.00
CA MET A 1 -11.83 -39.73 16.43
C MET A 1 -10.55 -39.35 15.71
N LYS A 2 -10.63 -38.42 14.76
CA LYS A 2 -9.47 -37.91 14.00
C LYS A 2 -8.92 -36.71 14.77
N THR A 3 -7.70 -36.82 15.27
CA THR A 3 -6.93 -35.70 15.81
C THR A 3 -6.54 -34.77 14.66
N VAL A 4 -7.05 -33.54 14.67
CA VAL A 4 -6.61 -32.44 13.82
C VAL A 4 -5.42 -31.81 14.53
N SER A 5 -4.23 -31.96 13.96
CA SER A 5 -3.04 -31.24 14.42
C SER A 5 -3.12 -29.80 13.92
N CYS A 6 -3.22 -28.83 14.85
CA CYS A 6 -2.97 -27.43 14.56
C CYS A 6 -1.48 -27.24 14.27
N ALA A 7 -1.14 -26.95 13.02
CA ALA A 7 0.18 -26.41 12.69
C ALA A 7 0.16 -24.91 13.02
N LEU A 8 0.80 -24.56 14.13
CA LEU A 8 1.15 -23.18 14.46
C LEU A 8 2.26 -22.76 13.48
N ILE A 9 1.92 -21.98 12.46
CA ILE A 9 2.94 -21.31 11.63
C ILE A 9 3.46 -20.16 12.49
N ALA A 10 4.65 -20.33 13.05
CA ALA A 10 5.38 -19.25 13.68
C ALA A 10 5.76 -18.25 12.57
N LEU A 11 5.19 -17.05 12.63
CA LEU A 11 5.66 -15.90 11.87
C LEU A 11 7.09 -15.63 12.32
N ALA A 12 8.06 -16.03 11.49
CA ALA A 12 9.45 -15.71 11.74
C ALA A 12 9.60 -14.20 11.51
N THR A 13 9.78 -13.44 12.58
CA THR A 13 10.49 -12.16 12.50
C THR A 13 11.90 -12.48 12.00
N ALA A 14 12.08 -12.41 10.68
CA ALA A 14 13.36 -12.66 10.05
C ALA A 14 14.29 -11.47 10.29
N ALA A 15 14.99 -11.51 11.42
CA ALA A 15 16.28 -10.83 11.53
C ALA A 15 17.29 -11.57 10.65
N GLY A 16 17.46 -11.08 9.42
CA GLY A 16 18.68 -11.17 8.61
C GLY A 16 19.09 -12.53 8.04
N THR A 17 18.91 -12.70 6.72
CA THR A 17 19.79 -13.54 5.89
C THR A 17 19.84 -12.99 4.46
N ALA A 18 21.07 -12.75 3.97
CA ALA A 18 21.49 -11.79 2.93
C ALA A 18 21.23 -10.35 3.39
N ALA A 19 22.29 -9.60 3.72
CA ALA A 19 22.14 -8.18 4.02
C ALA A 19 21.72 -7.48 2.73
N ALA A 20 20.40 -7.39 2.50
CA ALA A 20 19.80 -6.40 1.65
C ALA A 20 20.62 -5.12 1.79
N GLY A 21 21.12 -4.57 0.68
CA GLY A 21 21.96 -3.36 0.68
C GLY A 21 21.20 -2.10 1.14
N TYR A 22 20.02 -2.28 1.73
CA TYR A 22 19.09 -1.25 2.13
C TYR A 22 18.58 -1.47 3.57
N THR A 23 18.12 -0.39 4.18
CA THR A 23 17.46 -0.40 5.50
C THR A 23 15.98 -0.05 5.35
N VAL A 24 15.11 -0.72 6.10
CA VAL A 24 13.68 -0.38 6.19
C VAL A 24 13.43 0.48 7.43
N ASP A 25 12.71 1.58 7.24
CA ASP A 25 12.27 2.51 8.27
C ASP A 25 10.74 2.56 8.28
N THR A 26 10.16 2.33 9.45
CA THR A 26 8.71 2.28 9.68
C THR A 26 8.23 3.37 10.65
N ASP A 27 9.12 4.30 11.03
CA ASP A 27 8.77 5.40 11.91
C ASP A 27 7.96 6.47 11.16
N ALA A 28 6.70 6.62 11.57
CA ALA A 28 5.73 7.56 11.01
C ALA A 28 6.22 9.01 10.99
N ALA A 29 7.12 9.38 11.91
CA ALA A 29 7.64 10.73 12.02
C ALA A 29 8.68 11.07 10.93
N VAL A 30 9.23 10.07 10.24
CA VAL A 30 10.32 10.29 9.30
C VAL A 30 9.77 10.64 7.92
N THR A 31 10.31 11.72 7.36
CA THR A 31 9.91 12.23 6.05
C THR A 31 10.74 11.63 4.95
N PHE A 32 10.11 11.26 3.84
CA PHE A 32 10.78 10.85 2.61
C PHE A 32 11.79 11.92 2.17
N ALA A 33 13.05 11.54 1.91
CA ALA A 33 14.14 12.51 1.75
C ALA A 33 14.13 13.22 0.38
N GLY A 34 13.34 12.74 -0.58
CA GLY A 34 13.04 13.43 -1.83
C GLY A 34 12.26 14.72 -1.59
N SER A 35 12.95 15.86 -1.61
CA SER A 35 12.45 17.20 -1.25
C SER A 35 11.33 17.77 -2.13
N ASP A 36 10.72 16.99 -3.03
CA ASP A 36 9.70 17.47 -3.95
C ASP A 36 8.55 16.48 -4.18
N LEU A 37 8.10 15.79 -3.12
CA LEU A 37 6.89 14.94 -3.19
C LEU A 37 5.65 15.71 -3.70
N ASN A 38 5.58 17.02 -3.46
CA ASN A 38 4.52 17.88 -3.99
C ASN A 38 4.53 17.97 -5.53
N GLY A 39 5.70 17.84 -6.17
CA GLY A 39 5.84 17.75 -7.62
C GLY A 39 5.60 16.34 -8.17
N ILE A 40 5.74 15.31 -7.32
CA ILE A 40 5.71 13.90 -7.70
C ILE A 40 4.32 13.26 -7.53
N VAL A 41 3.66 13.41 -6.38
CA VAL A 41 2.33 12.82 -6.08
C VAL A 41 1.23 13.88 -6.04
N GLY A 42 1.60 15.15 -6.23
CA GLY A 42 0.68 16.29 -6.18
C GLY A 42 0.60 16.97 -4.81
N THR A 43 -0.03 18.14 -4.79
CA THR A 43 -0.19 18.93 -3.58
C THR A 43 -1.28 18.34 -2.69
N GLY A 44 -0.98 18.06 -1.42
CA GLY A 44 -1.97 17.61 -0.43
C GLY A 44 -1.70 16.23 0.18
N ILE A 45 -0.64 15.53 -0.27
CA ILE A 45 -0.17 14.30 0.35
C ILE A 45 1.05 14.64 1.21
N PRO A 46 1.02 14.42 2.55
CA PRO A 46 2.16 14.67 3.41
C PRO A 46 3.39 13.87 2.97
N ASN A 47 4.60 14.40 3.19
CA ASN A 47 5.85 13.66 2.95
C ASN A 47 6.27 12.78 4.15
N SER A 48 5.46 12.77 5.21
CA SER A 48 5.58 11.94 6.39
C SER A 48 4.81 10.63 6.25
N ASN A 49 4.98 9.79 7.27
CA ASN A 49 4.19 8.58 7.46
C ASN A 49 4.31 7.57 6.32
N PHE A 50 5.52 7.44 5.77
CA PHE A 50 5.85 6.37 4.84
C PHE A 50 6.58 5.26 5.58
N VAL A 51 6.27 4.02 5.22
CA VAL A 51 7.22 2.91 5.35
C VAL A 51 8.21 3.08 4.21
N ARG A 52 9.51 3.04 4.48
CA ARG A 52 10.53 3.35 3.47
C ARG A 52 11.67 2.36 3.48
N ALA A 53 12.24 2.12 2.31
CA ALA A 53 13.48 1.40 2.15
C ALA A 53 14.54 2.32 1.54
N ILE A 54 15.73 2.36 2.16
CA ILE A 54 16.83 3.25 1.78
C ILE A 54 18.06 2.39 1.48
N ASN A 55 18.51 2.42 0.23
CA ASN A 55 19.81 1.91 -0.18
C ASN A 55 20.78 3.07 -0.35
N ALA A 56 21.49 3.39 0.74
CA ALA A 56 22.45 4.50 0.73
C ALA A 56 23.66 4.25 -0.19
N GLY A 57 23.97 2.98 -0.53
CA GLY A 57 25.06 2.65 -1.44
C GLY A 57 24.74 2.99 -2.91
N GLU A 58 23.47 2.92 -3.27
CA GLU A 58 22.96 3.15 -4.63
C GLU A 58 22.19 4.48 -4.78
N ASP A 59 22.02 5.24 -3.68
CA ASP A 59 21.19 6.45 -3.60
C ASP A 59 19.72 6.20 -3.99
N ILE A 60 19.20 5.02 -3.64
CA ILE A 60 17.81 4.64 -3.89
C ILE A 60 17.00 4.76 -2.61
N GLU A 61 15.83 5.39 -2.69
CA GLU A 61 14.83 5.43 -1.63
C GLU A 61 13.46 5.12 -2.25
N ILE A 62 12.72 4.18 -1.66
CA ILE A 62 11.32 3.92 -2.01
C ILE A 62 10.44 3.99 -0.79
N GLY A 63 9.18 4.35 -0.98
CA GLY A 63 8.22 4.51 0.09
C GLY A 63 6.83 4.01 -0.28
N LEU A 64 6.16 3.39 0.69
CA LEU A 64 4.75 3.04 0.65
C LEU A 64 4.02 3.61 1.86
N LYS A 65 2.80 4.08 1.64
CA LYS A 65 1.86 4.39 2.72
C LYS A 65 0.42 4.22 2.30
N ALA A 66 -0.48 4.33 3.26
CA ALA A 66 -1.90 4.50 3.01
C ALA A 66 -2.41 5.82 3.60
N ILE A 67 -3.38 6.42 2.92
CA ILE A 67 -3.99 7.69 3.28
C ILE A 67 -5.50 7.56 3.25
N GLU A 68 -6.18 8.31 4.11
CA GLU A 68 -7.60 8.56 4.02
C GLU A 68 -7.82 9.52 2.85
N ARG A 69 -8.64 9.08 1.90
CA ARG A 69 -8.88 9.78 0.64
C ARG A 69 -9.48 11.14 0.92
N PHE A 70 -8.85 12.18 0.36
CA PHE A 70 -9.21 13.60 0.56
C PHE A 70 -9.00 14.16 1.98
N VAL A 71 -8.43 13.39 2.92
CA VAL A 71 -8.21 13.83 4.30
C VAL A 71 -6.72 13.90 4.65
N GLY A 72 -5.96 12.82 4.43
CA GLY A 72 -4.52 12.77 4.75
C GLY A 72 -4.07 11.44 5.33
N ASP A 73 -3.00 11.46 6.13
CA ASP A 73 -2.36 10.25 6.66
C ASP A 73 -3.30 9.41 7.54
N LEU A 74 -3.34 8.10 7.29
CA LEU A 74 -3.99 7.14 8.20
C LEU A 74 -3.13 6.92 9.45
N PRO A 75 -3.76 6.60 10.60
CA PRO A 75 -3.01 6.13 11.76
C PRO A 75 -2.32 4.82 11.42
N ASN A 76 -1.10 4.63 11.94
CA ASN A 76 -0.31 3.43 11.73
C ASN A 76 0.47 2.99 12.98
N THR A 77 0.95 1.76 12.97
CA THR A 77 1.92 1.23 13.93
C THR A 77 2.93 0.40 13.17
N GLY A 78 4.13 0.94 12.99
CA GLY A 78 5.13 0.34 12.09
C GLY A 78 4.65 0.39 10.64
N ASP A 79 4.61 -0.77 10.00
CA ASP A 79 4.22 -0.96 8.59
C ASP A 79 2.70 -1.11 8.36
N ARG A 80 1.91 -1.07 9.44
CA ARG A 80 0.47 -1.32 9.41
C ARG A 80 -0.33 -0.04 9.57
N TYR A 81 -1.16 0.27 8.59
CA TYR A 81 -2.10 1.39 8.57
C TYR A 81 -3.51 0.90 8.90
N PHE A 82 -4.29 1.71 9.60
CA PHE A 82 -5.67 1.37 9.98
C PHE A 82 -6.63 2.28 9.23
N ALA A 83 -7.53 1.69 8.44
CA ALA A 83 -8.56 2.38 7.69
C ALA A 83 -9.96 1.89 8.11
N ASP A 84 -10.96 2.77 8.08
CA ASP A 84 -12.34 2.35 8.25
C ASP A 84 -12.87 1.70 6.96
N ALA A 85 -13.63 0.62 7.09
CA ALA A 85 -14.39 0.06 5.98
C ALA A 85 -15.40 1.07 5.43
N GLY A 86 -15.52 1.18 4.10
CA GLY A 86 -16.52 2.02 3.48
C GLY A 86 -16.15 2.53 2.09
N GLU A 87 -17.10 3.22 1.49
CA GLU A 87 -17.00 3.77 0.14
C GLU A 87 -16.87 5.30 0.15
N SER A 88 -15.86 5.84 -0.54
CA SER A 88 -15.80 7.28 -0.81
C SER A 88 -16.65 7.68 -2.02
N ASP A 89 -16.70 6.79 -3.00
CA ASP A 89 -17.48 6.84 -4.24
C ASP A 89 -17.90 5.39 -4.56
N PRO A 90 -18.91 5.13 -5.40
CA PRO A 90 -19.36 3.78 -5.69
C PRO A 90 -18.20 2.83 -6.08
N GLY A 91 -17.96 1.83 -5.24
CA GLY A 91 -16.89 0.83 -5.42
C GLY A 91 -15.46 1.27 -5.06
N LEU A 92 -15.24 2.53 -4.67
CA LEU A 92 -13.93 3.03 -4.24
C LEU A 92 -13.82 3.07 -2.72
N ALA A 93 -12.73 2.57 -2.17
CA ALA A 93 -12.47 2.65 -0.73
C ALA A 93 -12.32 4.10 -0.25
N THR A 94 -12.62 4.31 1.02
CA THR A 94 -12.31 5.54 1.79
C THR A 94 -10.82 5.87 1.85
N TRP A 95 -9.95 4.92 1.51
CA TRP A 95 -8.50 5.08 1.55
C TRP A 95 -7.85 4.84 0.18
N ASN A 96 -6.65 5.38 0.00
CA ASN A 96 -5.76 5.08 -1.12
C ASN A 96 -4.42 4.58 -0.59
N TYR A 97 -3.71 3.77 -1.38
CA TYR A 97 -2.28 3.62 -1.17
C TYR A 97 -1.53 4.72 -1.93
N VAL A 98 -0.30 4.98 -1.50
CA VAL A 98 0.63 5.92 -2.13
C VAL A 98 1.97 5.23 -2.23
N LEU A 99 2.55 5.26 -3.43
CA LEU A 99 3.93 4.84 -3.67
C LEU A 99 4.76 6.01 -4.13
N VAL A 100 6.04 6.00 -3.75
CA VAL A 100 7.03 7.02 -4.13
C VAL A 100 8.38 6.35 -4.31
N ALA A 101 9.15 6.82 -5.29
CA ALA A 101 10.50 6.34 -5.52
C ALA A 101 11.43 7.47 -5.93
N ASN A 102 12.63 7.44 -5.37
CA ASN A 102 13.82 8.13 -5.83
C ASN A 102 14.85 7.06 -6.20
N LEU A 103 15.21 6.99 -7.47
CA LEU A 103 16.10 5.96 -8.03
C LEU A 103 17.56 6.46 -8.11
N GLY A 104 17.85 7.61 -7.50
CA GLY A 104 19.17 8.23 -7.47
C GLY A 104 19.68 8.52 -8.89
N PRO A 105 20.85 8.00 -9.29
CA PRO A 105 21.40 8.21 -10.63
C PRO A 105 20.77 7.32 -11.71
N ARG A 106 19.90 6.38 -11.35
CA ARG A 106 19.22 5.45 -12.27
C ARG A 106 17.88 6.02 -12.72
N THR A 107 17.35 5.48 -13.79
CA THR A 107 16.01 5.78 -14.30
C THR A 107 15.10 4.56 -14.18
N ILE A 108 13.80 4.75 -14.36
CA ILE A 108 12.83 3.64 -14.40
C ILE A 108 13.25 2.58 -15.44
N ALA A 109 13.76 3.00 -16.60
CA ALA A 109 14.19 2.08 -17.66
C ALA A 109 15.43 1.24 -17.31
N ASP A 110 16.21 1.62 -16.29
CA ASP A 110 17.42 0.90 -15.87
C ASP A 110 17.15 -0.21 -14.85
N LEU A 111 15.93 -0.28 -14.32
CA LEU A 111 15.57 -1.07 -13.14
C LEU A 111 14.30 -1.89 -13.39
N GLN A 112 14.17 -3.00 -12.68
CA GLN A 112 12.92 -3.74 -12.60
C GLN A 112 12.17 -3.28 -11.34
N ILE A 113 11.01 -2.66 -11.55
CA ILE A 113 10.20 -2.05 -10.50
C ILE A 113 8.83 -2.72 -10.48
N ASN A 114 8.49 -3.35 -9.37
CA ASN A 114 7.24 -4.08 -9.21
C ASN A 114 6.48 -3.64 -7.98
N LEU A 115 5.15 -3.58 -8.10
CA LEU A 115 4.22 -3.51 -6.98
C LEU A 115 3.41 -4.80 -6.95
N LEU A 116 3.53 -5.54 -5.86
CA LEU A 116 2.67 -6.67 -5.54
C LEU A 116 1.52 -6.18 -4.67
N VAL A 117 0.29 -6.55 -5.02
CA VAL A 117 -0.93 -6.14 -4.30
C VAL A 117 -1.77 -7.37 -3.96
N ASP A 118 -2.11 -7.53 -2.69
CA ASP A 118 -3.13 -8.48 -2.26
C ASP A 118 -4.51 -7.80 -2.24
N PHE A 119 -5.48 -8.45 -2.87
CA PHE A 119 -6.87 -8.02 -2.94
C PHE A 119 -7.79 -8.86 -2.06
N ASP A 120 -7.31 -9.99 -1.52
CA ASP A 120 -8.06 -10.82 -0.57
C ASP A 120 -7.90 -10.23 0.84
N PRO A 121 -8.99 -9.79 1.51
CA PRO A 121 -8.92 -9.29 2.88
C PRO A 121 -8.53 -10.35 3.92
N ALA A 122 -8.38 -11.62 3.55
CA ALA A 122 -7.97 -12.68 4.46
C ALA A 122 -6.59 -12.40 5.09
N PHE A 123 -6.48 -12.67 6.39
CA PHE A 123 -5.21 -12.52 7.10
C PHE A 123 -4.10 -13.35 6.48
N GLY A 124 -2.99 -12.69 6.17
CA GLY A 124 -1.82 -13.28 5.56
C GLY A 124 -1.96 -13.45 4.05
N ALA A 125 -1.24 -12.61 3.31
CA ALA A 125 -1.25 -12.65 1.86
C ALA A 125 -0.71 -13.96 1.27
N THR A 126 -1.45 -14.48 0.28
CA THR A 126 -1.06 -15.72 -0.42
C THR A 126 -1.18 -15.64 -1.93
N ASP A 127 -1.87 -14.62 -2.48
CA ASP A 127 -2.09 -14.45 -3.91
C ASP A 127 -1.95 -12.98 -4.31
N PHE A 128 -0.76 -12.61 -4.79
CA PHE A 128 -0.46 -11.25 -5.18
C PHE A 128 -0.71 -11.02 -6.67
N VAL A 129 -1.34 -9.90 -6.99
CA VAL A 129 -1.30 -9.31 -8.33
C VAL A 129 0.02 -8.57 -8.50
N ASP A 130 0.82 -8.97 -9.49
CA ASP A 130 2.10 -8.32 -9.81
C ASP A 130 1.92 -7.24 -10.88
N VAL A 131 2.28 -6.00 -10.51
CA VAL A 131 2.31 -4.84 -11.40
C VAL A 131 3.75 -4.54 -11.79
N ASP A 132 4.06 -4.79 -13.06
CA ASP A 132 5.31 -4.31 -13.67
C ASP A 132 5.20 -2.81 -13.98
N ILE A 133 5.68 -1.99 -13.05
CA ILE A 133 5.70 -0.53 -13.16
C ILE A 133 6.70 -0.11 -14.23
N THR A 134 7.85 -0.78 -14.33
CA THR A 134 8.87 -0.48 -15.35
C THR A 134 8.29 -0.55 -16.74
N THR A 135 7.64 -1.67 -17.09
CA THR A 135 7.06 -1.87 -18.42
C THR A 135 5.99 -0.82 -18.71
N SER A 136 5.06 -0.62 -17.78
CA SER A 136 3.98 0.37 -17.90
C SER A 136 4.50 1.79 -18.11
N ALA A 137 5.49 2.21 -17.31
CA ALA A 137 6.08 3.54 -17.38
C ALA A 137 6.89 3.76 -18.67
N VAL A 138 7.67 2.77 -19.12
CA VAL A 138 8.43 2.85 -20.37
C VAL A 138 7.49 2.97 -21.56
N LEU A 139 6.43 2.17 -21.62
CA LEU A 139 5.41 2.26 -22.66
C LEU A 139 4.65 3.61 -22.63
N GLY A 140 4.47 4.18 -21.44
CA GLY A 140 3.90 5.51 -21.23
C GLY A 140 4.84 6.68 -21.56
N GLY A 141 6.11 6.41 -21.90
CA GLY A 141 7.11 7.46 -22.19
C GLY A 141 7.77 8.07 -20.94
N PHE A 142 7.61 7.44 -19.77
CA PHE A 142 8.16 7.88 -18.50
C PHE A 142 9.46 7.16 -18.10
N GLY A 143 9.99 6.28 -18.95
CA GLY A 143 11.18 5.48 -18.64
C GLY A 143 12.43 6.28 -18.25
N SER A 144 12.55 7.55 -18.67
CA SER A 144 13.69 8.41 -18.33
C SER A 144 13.60 9.11 -16.97
N LEU A 145 12.51 8.92 -16.22
CA LEU A 145 12.37 9.51 -14.89
C LEU A 145 13.23 8.76 -13.88
N SER A 146 13.90 9.51 -13.00
CA SER A 146 14.60 8.97 -11.81
C SER A 146 13.77 9.13 -10.53
N THR A 147 12.68 9.87 -10.59
CA THR A 147 11.75 10.05 -9.47
C THR A 147 10.32 9.94 -9.97
N PHE A 148 9.47 9.26 -9.22
CA PHE A 148 8.04 9.15 -9.52
C PHE A 148 7.26 8.80 -8.26
N GLY A 149 5.94 8.92 -8.36
CA GLY A 149 5.04 8.55 -7.30
C GLY A 149 3.61 8.59 -7.80
N ASP A 150 2.75 7.89 -7.09
CA ASP A 150 1.38 7.69 -7.50
C ASP A 150 0.49 7.43 -6.28
N SER A 151 -0.80 7.72 -6.41
CA SER A 151 -1.81 7.42 -5.41
C SER A 151 -3.01 6.74 -6.07
N GLN A 152 -3.30 5.53 -5.65
CA GLN A 152 -4.30 4.69 -6.28
C GLN A 152 -5.27 4.08 -5.26
N ASN A 153 -6.46 3.78 -5.75
CA ASN A 153 -7.51 3.09 -5.01
C ASN A 153 -7.65 1.66 -5.56
N LEU A 154 -7.83 0.67 -4.68
CA LEU A 154 -8.04 -0.73 -5.11
C LEU A 154 -9.37 -0.93 -5.85
N GLY A 155 -10.33 -0.01 -5.69
CA GLY A 155 -11.60 -0.01 -6.41
C GLY A 155 -11.52 0.49 -7.86
N PHE A 156 -10.37 0.94 -8.34
CA PHE A 156 -10.27 1.42 -9.73
C PHE A 156 -10.36 0.29 -10.76
N ASP A 157 -11.18 0.49 -11.79
CA ASP A 157 -11.49 -0.54 -12.79
C ASP A 157 -10.26 -1.10 -13.52
N PHE A 158 -9.17 -0.32 -13.65
CA PHE A 158 -7.97 -0.77 -14.37
C PHE A 158 -7.35 -2.03 -13.75
N TRP A 159 -7.52 -2.25 -12.44
CA TRP A 159 -7.06 -3.48 -11.78
C TRP A 159 -7.66 -4.71 -12.45
N SER A 160 -8.97 -4.73 -12.61
CA SER A 160 -9.67 -5.84 -13.27
C SER A 160 -9.45 -5.85 -14.78
N LEU A 161 -9.53 -4.68 -15.44
CA LEU A 161 -9.55 -4.58 -16.90
C LEU A 161 -8.18 -4.76 -17.54
N ALA A 162 -7.12 -4.25 -16.89
CA ALA A 162 -5.76 -4.28 -17.44
C ALA A 162 -4.92 -5.41 -16.85
N LEU A 163 -5.15 -5.76 -15.57
CA LEU A 163 -4.31 -6.71 -14.84
C LEU A 163 -5.04 -8.01 -14.48
N GLY A 164 -6.35 -8.10 -14.74
CA GLY A 164 -7.14 -9.29 -14.38
C GLY A 164 -7.24 -9.53 -12.88
N ALA A 165 -7.05 -8.47 -12.07
CA ALA A 165 -7.15 -8.54 -10.62
C ALA A 165 -8.55 -9.01 -10.19
N PRO A 166 -8.66 -9.72 -9.05
CA PRO A 166 -9.95 -10.10 -8.50
C PRO A 166 -10.77 -8.86 -8.09
N PRO A 167 -12.10 -8.99 -7.95
CA PRO A 167 -12.94 -7.89 -7.49
C PRO A 167 -12.53 -7.41 -6.10
N PHE A 168 -12.48 -6.09 -5.92
CA PHE A 168 -12.25 -5.46 -4.63
C PHE A 168 -13.59 -5.09 -3.97
N ASP A 169 -13.75 -5.38 -2.67
CA ASP A 169 -14.88 -4.92 -1.85
C ASP A 169 -14.41 -3.88 -0.82
N PRO A 170 -14.76 -2.59 -1.00
CA PRO A 170 -14.35 -1.52 -0.08
C PRO A 170 -14.97 -1.63 1.33
N ASN A 171 -15.98 -2.48 1.52
CA ASN A 171 -16.64 -2.71 2.81
C ASN A 171 -16.12 -3.96 3.52
N ALA A 172 -15.24 -4.74 2.90
CA ALA A 172 -14.72 -5.96 3.50
C ALA A 172 -13.63 -5.62 4.54
N PRO A 173 -13.84 -5.95 5.83
CA PRO A 173 -12.78 -5.80 6.83
C PRO A 173 -11.72 -6.90 6.64
N GLY A 174 -10.46 -6.56 6.88
CA GLY A 174 -9.35 -7.48 6.69
C GLY A 174 -8.02 -6.79 6.48
N GLU A 175 -7.06 -7.51 5.92
CA GLU A 175 -5.72 -7.01 5.61
C GLU A 175 -5.52 -6.95 4.10
N TYR A 176 -4.93 -5.86 3.62
CA TYR A 176 -4.50 -5.72 2.23
C TYR A 176 -2.99 -5.43 2.25
N ASP A 177 -2.20 -6.38 1.77
CA ASP A 177 -0.75 -6.30 1.72
C ASP A 177 -0.26 -5.68 0.42
N PHE A 178 0.78 -4.86 0.52
CA PHE A 178 1.47 -4.27 -0.61
C PHE A 178 2.96 -4.49 -0.46
N VAL A 179 3.62 -4.92 -1.54
CA VAL A 179 5.08 -5.04 -1.58
C VAL A 179 5.60 -4.26 -2.77
N PHE A 180 6.43 -3.25 -2.51
CA PHE A 180 7.03 -2.42 -3.55
C PHE A 180 8.53 -2.71 -3.61
N THR A 181 9.01 -3.09 -4.79
CA THR A 181 10.37 -3.58 -5.00
C THR A 181 11.07 -2.84 -6.12
N VAL A 182 12.38 -2.67 -5.96
CA VAL A 182 13.32 -2.21 -6.98
C VAL A 182 14.45 -3.21 -7.07
N THR A 183 14.62 -3.79 -8.25
CA THR A 183 15.59 -4.85 -8.53
C THR A 183 16.50 -4.44 -9.69
N ASP A 184 17.79 -4.74 -9.61
CA ASP A 184 18.71 -4.62 -10.74
C ASP A 184 18.45 -5.79 -11.72
N PRO A 185 17.94 -5.52 -12.94
CA PRO A 185 17.59 -6.58 -13.88
C PRO A 185 18.81 -7.33 -14.42
N THR A 186 20.02 -6.79 -14.27
CA THR A 186 21.25 -7.39 -14.79
C THR A 186 21.72 -8.58 -13.96
N ASN A 187 21.51 -8.53 -12.64
CA ASN A 187 22.02 -9.51 -11.69
C ASN A 187 20.92 -10.06 -10.74
N GLY A 188 19.70 -9.53 -10.80
CA GLY A 188 18.57 -9.94 -9.98
C GLY A 188 18.67 -9.50 -8.51
N VAL A 189 19.56 -8.57 -8.17
CA VAL A 189 19.73 -8.09 -6.80
C VAL A 189 18.62 -7.10 -6.46
N VAL A 190 17.88 -7.37 -5.39
CA VAL A 190 16.92 -6.43 -4.82
C VAL A 190 17.68 -5.27 -4.19
N LEU A 191 17.50 -4.08 -4.76
CA LEU A 191 18.15 -2.85 -4.33
C LEU A 191 17.35 -2.16 -3.23
N ALA A 192 16.02 -2.25 -3.24
CA ALA A 192 15.16 -1.76 -2.18
C ALA A 192 13.82 -2.53 -2.21
N GLU A 193 13.28 -2.81 -1.03
CA GLU A 193 11.95 -3.42 -0.89
C GLU A 193 11.28 -2.90 0.37
N VAL A 194 10.00 -2.58 0.26
CA VAL A 194 9.17 -2.17 1.38
C VAL A 194 7.82 -2.87 1.30
N THR A 195 7.34 -3.28 2.46
CA THR A 195 6.01 -3.87 2.64
C THR A 195 5.19 -2.95 3.53
N ASN A 196 3.92 -2.79 3.22
CA ASN A 196 2.95 -2.24 4.17
C ASN A 196 1.64 -3.01 4.12
N VAL A 197 0.89 -2.90 5.22
CA VAL A 197 -0.43 -3.52 5.36
C VAL A 197 -1.46 -2.42 5.60
N VAL A 198 -2.59 -2.50 4.92
CA VAL A 198 -3.78 -1.73 5.28
C VAL A 198 -4.76 -2.66 5.98
N GLU A 199 -4.90 -2.49 7.28
CA GLU A 199 -5.91 -3.16 8.08
C GLU A 199 -7.21 -2.37 8.04
N VAL A 200 -8.19 -2.91 7.31
CA VAL A 200 -9.53 -2.35 7.25
C VAL A 200 -10.34 -2.84 8.45
N VAL A 201 -10.62 -1.93 9.37
CA VAL A 201 -11.40 -2.22 10.57
C VAL A 201 -12.90 -2.04 10.31
N PRO A 202 -13.77 -2.88 10.90
CA PRO A 202 -15.20 -2.67 10.81
C PRO A 202 -15.59 -1.30 11.37
N ALA A 203 -16.42 -0.55 10.64
CA ALA A 203 -16.93 0.73 11.12
C ALA A 203 -17.56 0.57 12.53
N PRO A 204 -17.22 1.43 13.50
CA PRO A 204 -17.70 1.28 14.86
C PRO A 204 -19.24 1.29 14.90
N ALA A 205 -19.81 0.25 15.52
CA ALA A 205 -21.26 -0.02 15.56
C ALA A 205 -22.13 1.15 16.11
N GLY A 206 -21.50 2.17 16.71
CA GLY A 206 -22.16 3.40 17.15
C GLY A 206 -22.88 4.15 16.02
N ALA A 207 -22.33 4.19 14.81
CA ALA A 207 -22.96 4.90 13.68
C ALA A 207 -24.31 4.27 13.29
N ALA A 208 -24.40 2.94 13.28
CA ALA A 208 -25.63 2.20 13.02
C ALA A 208 -26.67 2.36 14.15
N ALA A 209 -26.21 2.41 15.41
CA ALA A 209 -27.09 2.59 16.57
C ALA A 209 -27.77 3.97 16.60
N PHE A 210 -27.07 5.04 16.22
CA PHE A 210 -27.67 6.39 16.13
C PHE A 210 -28.65 6.52 14.96
N ALA A 211 -28.36 5.90 13.81
CA ALA A 211 -29.30 5.83 12.69
C ALA A 211 -30.59 5.09 13.08
N ALA A 212 -30.46 3.96 13.78
CA ALA A 212 -31.61 3.20 14.29
C ALA A 212 -32.45 4.01 15.30
N LEU A 213 -31.80 4.68 16.27
CA LEU A 213 -32.49 5.52 17.25
C LEU A 213 -33.20 6.72 16.61
N GLY A 214 -32.60 7.33 15.58
CA GLY A 214 -33.24 8.39 14.80
C GLY A 214 -34.52 7.94 14.10
N VAL A 215 -34.49 6.75 13.47
CA VAL A 215 -35.67 6.16 12.81
C VAL A 215 -36.76 5.78 13.83
N PHE A 216 -36.40 5.24 14.99
CA PHE A 216 -37.36 4.95 16.06
C PHE A 216 -37.98 6.23 16.66
N ALA A 217 -37.21 7.32 16.79
CA ALA A 217 -37.72 8.61 17.26
C ALA A 217 -38.68 9.26 16.25
N LEU A 218 -38.40 9.13 14.95
CA LEU A 218 -39.29 9.60 13.87
C LEU A 218 -40.58 8.77 13.77
N ARG A 219 -40.52 7.46 14.01
CA ARG A 219 -41.70 6.58 13.96
C ARG A 219 -42.68 6.79 15.11
N ARG A 220 -42.23 7.34 16.25
CA ARG A 220 -43.09 7.65 17.41
C ARG A 220 -43.87 8.97 17.30
N ARG A 221 -43.67 9.76 16.24
CA ARG A 221 -44.36 11.04 15.98
C ARG A 221 -45.46 10.97 14.91
N ARG A 222 -45.91 9.77 14.55
CA ARG A 222 -47.14 9.54 13.77
C ARG A 222 -48.13 8.78 14.64
#